data_AF-A0A1I5PQF3-F1
#
_entry.id   AF-A0A1I5PQF3-F1
#
_cell.length_a   1.000
_cell.length_b   1.000
_cell.length_c   1.000
_cell.angle_alpha   90.00
_cell.angle_beta   90.00
_cell.angle_gamma   90.00
#
_symmetry.space_group_name_H-M   'P 1'
#
loop_
_entity.id
_entity.type
_entity.pdbx_description
1 polymer ?
#
loop_
_entity_poly.entity_id
_entity_poly.type
_entity_poly.pdbx_seq_one_letter_code
_entity_poly.pdbx_strand_id
1 'polypeptide(L)'
;MFRRIFGVINVFVILGLISLNILTLTSAVVHDAMFKLVNALPISSFTAHSPSSRLTKANRELAATKKANKALKVQTRTVTKRIAKRTATAAARNVGASLMEAVPYIGAAAVVGSLSYDIYDACETLSDIETLQTDLGIESEDVTAETEKVCGYEVPSADELSAKAKASFDDAQRKSAEFGSSFYDTLKEKSDQYSADMMETWRGYTGSE
;
A
#
# COMPACT_ATOMS: atom_id res chain seq x y z
N MET A 1 -56.90 -10.54 -66.46
CA MET A 1 -57.53 -11.33 -65.37
C MET A 1 -56.78 -11.16 -64.06
N PHE A 2 -55.45 -11.40 -64.02
CA PHE A 2 -54.57 -11.25 -62.86
C PHE A 2 -54.75 -9.93 -62.08
N ARG A 3 -54.72 -8.78 -62.75
CA ARG A 3 -54.79 -7.45 -62.08
C ARG A 3 -56.07 -7.21 -61.27
N ARG A 4 -57.19 -7.84 -61.64
CA ARG A 4 -58.45 -7.77 -60.88
C ARG A 4 -58.44 -8.70 -59.67
N ILE A 5 -57.81 -9.87 -59.80
CA ILE A 5 -57.63 -10.82 -58.71
C ILE A 5 -56.74 -10.22 -57.61
N PHE A 6 -55.61 -9.61 -57.97
CA PHE A 6 -54.74 -8.90 -57.00
C PHE A 6 -55.44 -7.70 -56.34
N GLY A 7 -56.27 -6.97 -57.10
CA GLY A 7 -57.08 -5.88 -56.53
C GLY A 7 -58.07 -6.38 -55.48
N VAL A 8 -58.75 -7.49 -55.75
CA VAL A 8 -59.70 -8.11 -54.81
C VAL A 8 -58.96 -8.63 -53.56
N ILE A 9 -57.82 -9.31 -53.73
CA ILE A 9 -57.00 -9.80 -52.61
C ILE A 9 -56.56 -8.64 -51.71
N ASN A 10 -56.05 -7.55 -52.28
CA ASN A 10 -55.62 -6.39 -51.50
C ASN A 10 -56.76 -5.75 -50.71
N VAL A 11 -57.97 -5.66 -51.30
CA VAL A 11 -59.15 -5.17 -50.58
C VAL A 11 -59.51 -6.08 -49.41
N PHE A 12 -59.47 -7.40 -49.58
CA PHE A 12 -59.71 -8.34 -48.49
C PHE A 12 -58.65 -8.25 -47.38
N VAL A 13 -57.38 -8.08 -47.73
CA VAL A 13 -56.30 -7.89 -46.75
C VAL A 13 -56.49 -6.60 -45.96
N ILE A 14 -56.83 -5.49 -46.62
CA ILE A 14 -57.08 -4.21 -45.95
C ILE A 14 -58.29 -4.31 -45.03
N LEU A 15 -59.39 -4.91 -45.49
CA LEU A 15 -60.58 -5.13 -44.66
C LEU A 15 -60.29 -6.05 -43.47
N GLY A 16 -59.46 -7.08 -43.67
CA GLY A 16 -59.01 -7.98 -42.61
C GLY A 16 -58.14 -7.26 -41.55
N LEU A 17 -57.27 -6.35 -41.97
CA LEU A 17 -56.44 -5.57 -41.05
C LEU A 17 -57.28 -4.57 -40.25
N ILE A 18 -58.26 -3.94 -40.87
CA ILE A 18 -59.19 -3.01 -40.19
C ILE A 18 -60.07 -3.77 -39.19
N SER A 19 -60.64 -4.91 -39.59
CA SER A 19 -61.49 -5.71 -38.70
C SER A 19 -60.70 -6.27 -37.53
N LEU A 20 -59.45 -6.70 -37.75
CA LEU A 20 -58.57 -7.17 -36.68
C LEU A 20 -58.28 -6.04 -35.67
N ASN A 21 -57.95 -4.83 -36.13
CA ASN A 21 -57.73 -3.67 -35.25
C ASN A 21 -58.96 -3.34 -34.39
N ILE A 22 -60.16 -3.43 -34.96
CA ILE A 22 -61.42 -3.19 -34.23
C ILE A 22 -61.69 -4.30 -33.19
N LEU A 23 -61.47 -5.56 -33.57
CA LEU A 23 -61.68 -6.72 -32.67
C LEU A 23 -60.68 -6.76 -31.52
N THR A 24 -59.44 -6.32 -31.74
CA THR A 24 -58.41 -6.24 -30.69
C THR A 24 -58.75 -5.18 -29.63
N LEU A 25 -59.43 -4.09 -30.04
CA LEU A 25 -59.85 -3.02 -29.12
C LEU A 25 -61.10 -3.39 -28.30
N THR A 26 -61.94 -4.29 -28.82
CA THR A 26 -63.28 -4.57 -28.28
C THR A 26 -63.37 -5.88 -27.50
N SER A 27 -62.37 -6.77 -27.61
CA SER A 27 -62.41 -8.05 -26.91
C SER A 27 -61.05 -8.48 -26.34
N ALA A 28 -61.01 -8.68 -25.03
CA ALA A 28 -59.82 -9.20 -24.33
C ALA A 28 -59.44 -10.61 -24.81
N VAL A 29 -60.42 -11.40 -25.26
CA VAL A 29 -60.21 -12.77 -25.77
C VAL A 29 -59.44 -12.78 -27.09
N VAL A 30 -59.70 -11.84 -28.00
CA VAL A 30 -58.94 -11.72 -29.26
C VAL A 30 -57.53 -11.24 -28.98
N HIS A 31 -57.36 -10.31 -28.04
CA HIS A 31 -56.04 -9.87 -27.59
C HIS A 31 -55.22 -11.05 -27.02
N ASP A 32 -55.82 -11.90 -26.18
CA ASP A 32 -55.18 -13.09 -25.61
C ASP A 32 -54.84 -14.15 -26.66
N ALA A 33 -55.75 -14.43 -27.60
CA ALA A 33 -55.51 -15.38 -28.68
C ALA A 33 -54.39 -14.91 -29.62
N MET A 34 -54.35 -13.61 -29.92
CA MET A 34 -53.29 -12.99 -30.71
C MET A 34 -51.94 -13.03 -29.98
N PHE A 35 -51.92 -12.73 -28.66
CA PHE A 35 -50.70 -12.81 -27.86
C PHE A 35 -50.17 -14.24 -27.75
N LYS A 36 -51.06 -15.24 -27.66
CA LYS A 36 -50.70 -16.67 -27.70
C LYS A 36 -50.11 -17.09 -29.05
N LEU A 37 -50.69 -16.61 -30.17
CA LEU A 37 -50.16 -16.88 -31.51
C LEU A 37 -48.77 -16.25 -31.71
N VAL A 38 -48.59 -15.01 -31.26
CA VAL A 38 -47.31 -14.28 -31.34
C VAL A 38 -46.25 -14.94 -30.45
N ASN A 39 -46.59 -15.38 -29.24
CA ASN A 39 -45.67 -16.12 -28.36
C ASN A 39 -45.36 -17.55 -28.85
N ALA A 40 -46.23 -18.14 -29.67
CA ALA A 40 -45.98 -19.44 -30.29
C ALA A 40 -44.99 -19.35 -31.47
N LEU A 41 -44.74 -18.14 -31.99
CA LEU A 41 -43.71 -17.91 -33.00
C LEU A 41 -42.34 -17.74 -32.31
N PRO A 42 -41.26 -18.35 -32.82
CA PRO A 42 -39.92 -18.23 -32.25
C PRO A 42 -39.22 -16.91 -32.64
N ILE A 43 -39.91 -15.78 -32.46
CA ILE A 43 -39.43 -14.43 -32.83
C ILE A 43 -38.19 -14.03 -32.01
N SER A 44 -38.00 -14.67 -30.85
CA SER A 44 -36.83 -14.53 -29.97
C SER A 44 -35.51 -14.90 -30.66
N SER A 45 -35.53 -15.82 -31.64
CA SER A 45 -34.32 -16.20 -32.40
C SER A 45 -33.90 -15.12 -33.42
N PHE A 46 -34.85 -14.36 -33.96
CA PHE A 46 -34.61 -13.22 -34.85
C PHE A 46 -34.16 -11.96 -34.09
N THR A 47 -34.72 -11.70 -32.91
CA THR A 47 -34.30 -10.56 -32.06
C THR A 47 -32.98 -10.81 -31.35
N ALA A 48 -32.61 -12.08 -31.11
CA ALA A 48 -31.30 -12.45 -30.59
C ALA A 48 -30.14 -12.00 -31.51
N HIS A 49 -30.37 -11.86 -32.82
CA HIS A 49 -29.39 -11.40 -33.81
C HIS A 49 -29.45 -9.88 -34.11
N SER A 50 -30.30 -9.12 -33.42
CA SER A 50 -30.39 -7.66 -33.59
C SER A 50 -29.10 -6.96 -33.13
N PRO A 51 -28.59 -5.95 -33.86
CA PRO A 51 -27.45 -5.13 -33.42
C PRO A 51 -27.68 -4.48 -32.04
N SER A 52 -28.94 -4.25 -31.63
CA SER A 52 -29.26 -3.71 -30.30
C SER A 52 -28.98 -4.67 -29.14
N SER A 53 -29.16 -6.00 -29.33
CA SER A 53 -28.92 -6.98 -28.27
C SER A 53 -27.42 -7.14 -28.00
N ARG A 54 -26.60 -7.16 -29.06
CA ARG A 54 -25.13 -7.21 -28.99
C ARG A 54 -24.56 -5.96 -28.34
N LEU A 55 -25.06 -4.77 -28.70
CA LEU A 55 -24.67 -3.50 -28.11
C LEU A 55 -25.03 -3.44 -26.62
N THR A 56 -26.19 -3.95 -26.23
CA THR A 56 -26.60 -4.01 -24.81
C THR A 56 -25.69 -4.94 -23.99
N LYS A 57 -25.31 -6.11 -24.55
CA LYS A 57 -24.37 -7.03 -23.90
C LYS A 57 -22.97 -6.42 -23.78
N ALA A 58 -22.46 -5.79 -24.85
CA ALA A 58 -21.17 -5.11 -24.87
C ALA A 58 -21.13 -3.94 -23.88
N ASN A 59 -22.19 -3.13 -23.79
CA ASN A 59 -22.29 -2.05 -22.80
C ASN A 59 -22.29 -2.58 -21.36
N ARG A 60 -22.96 -3.71 -21.10
CA ARG A 60 -22.96 -4.35 -19.77
C ARG A 60 -21.57 -4.90 -19.42
N GLU A 61 -20.88 -5.49 -20.38
CA GLU A 61 -19.51 -6.00 -20.21
C GLU A 61 -18.50 -4.86 -19.99
N LEU A 62 -18.64 -3.76 -20.75
CA LEU A 62 -17.84 -2.55 -20.58
C LEU A 62 -18.09 -1.87 -19.22
N ALA A 63 -19.34 -1.83 -18.78
CA ALA A 63 -19.69 -1.31 -17.46
C ALA A 63 -19.10 -2.17 -16.34
N ALA A 64 -19.12 -3.50 -16.50
CA ALA A 64 -18.54 -4.44 -15.54
C ALA A 64 -17.00 -4.29 -15.46
N THR A 65 -16.32 -4.23 -16.61
CA THR A 65 -14.85 -4.00 -16.66
C THR A 65 -14.47 -2.62 -16.12
N LYS A 66 -15.23 -1.57 -16.44
CA LYS A 66 -15.00 -0.22 -15.87
C LYS A 66 -15.15 -0.22 -14.34
N LYS A 67 -16.15 -0.92 -13.81
CA LYS A 67 -16.33 -1.08 -12.35
C LYS A 67 -15.18 -1.84 -11.72
N ALA A 68 -14.74 -2.94 -12.33
CA ALA A 68 -13.60 -3.72 -11.86
C ALA A 68 -12.30 -2.89 -11.88
N ASN A 69 -12.02 -2.17 -12.97
CA ASN A 69 -10.86 -1.28 -13.08
C ASN A 69 -10.90 -0.15 -12.05
N LYS A 70 -12.08 0.44 -11.79
CA LYS A 70 -12.21 1.46 -10.73
C LYS A 70 -11.90 0.88 -9.34
N ALA A 71 -12.40 -0.31 -9.04
CA ALA A 71 -12.12 -0.98 -7.77
C ALA A 71 -10.62 -1.32 -7.63
N LEU A 72 -9.99 -1.80 -8.72
CA LEU A 72 -8.55 -2.05 -8.78
C LEU A 72 -7.76 -0.77 -8.51
N LYS A 73 -8.06 0.34 -9.20
CA LYS A 73 -7.39 1.64 -8.97
C LYS A 73 -7.47 2.11 -7.52
N VAL A 74 -8.63 1.98 -6.88
CA VAL A 74 -8.82 2.36 -5.47
C VAL A 74 -7.99 1.47 -4.53
N GLN A 75 -7.98 0.16 -4.78
CA GLN A 75 -7.16 -0.77 -4.01
C GLN A 75 -5.67 -0.48 -4.21
N THR A 76 -5.21 -0.33 -5.46
CA THR A 76 -3.83 0.04 -5.78
C THR A 76 -3.44 1.32 -5.06
N ARG A 77 -4.23 2.40 -5.16
CA ARG A 77 -3.97 3.66 -4.44
C ARG A 77 -3.78 3.46 -2.94
N THR A 78 -4.63 2.63 -2.33
CA THR A 78 -4.56 2.36 -0.88
C THR A 78 -3.30 1.59 -0.51
N VAL A 79 -2.92 0.61 -1.34
CA VAL A 79 -1.74 -0.23 -1.12
C VAL A 79 -0.46 0.58 -1.34
N THR A 80 -0.33 1.28 -2.46
CA THR A 80 0.84 2.11 -2.78
C THR A 80 1.06 3.20 -1.74
N LYS A 81 0.00 3.91 -1.30
CA LYS A 81 0.08 4.88 -0.20
C LYS A 81 0.60 4.26 1.09
N ARG A 82 0.13 3.06 1.44
CA ARG A 82 0.57 2.36 2.66
C ARG A 82 2.03 1.92 2.55
N ILE A 83 2.44 1.44 1.37
CA ILE A 83 3.83 1.08 1.10
C ILE A 83 4.70 2.32 1.21
N ALA A 84 4.35 3.41 0.52
CA ALA A 84 5.11 4.65 0.52
C ALA A 84 5.35 5.18 1.94
N LYS A 85 4.28 5.28 2.74
CA LYS A 85 4.37 5.70 4.14
C LYS A 85 5.24 4.76 4.99
N ARG A 86 5.15 3.44 4.77
CA ARG A 86 5.97 2.46 5.49
C ARG A 86 7.44 2.57 5.11
N THR A 87 7.74 2.74 3.82
CA THR A 87 9.10 2.96 3.32
C THR A 87 9.70 4.22 3.93
N ALA A 88 8.98 5.34 3.90
CA ALA A 88 9.44 6.59 4.51
C ALA A 88 9.68 6.46 6.02
N THR A 89 8.78 5.76 6.73
CA THR A 89 8.95 5.52 8.17
C THR A 89 10.12 4.57 8.47
N ALA A 90 10.35 3.57 7.62
CA ALA A 90 11.45 2.63 7.76
C ALA A 90 12.81 3.30 7.51
N ALA A 91 12.93 4.09 6.43
CA ALA A 91 14.12 4.89 6.13
C ALA A 91 14.49 5.81 7.31
N ALA A 92 13.51 6.55 7.84
CA ALA A 92 13.73 7.42 8.99
C ALA A 92 14.21 6.68 10.25
N ARG A 93 13.66 5.47 10.50
CA ARG A 93 14.05 4.64 11.65
C ARG A 93 15.46 4.05 11.48
N ASN A 94 15.79 3.58 10.28
CA ASN A 94 17.11 3.02 9.98
C ASN A 94 18.19 4.09 10.15
N VAL A 95 17.99 5.30 9.60
CA VAL A 95 18.87 6.45 9.82
C VAL A 95 19.07 6.71 11.31
N GLY A 96 17.98 6.79 12.10
CA GLY A 96 18.08 7.04 13.53
C GLY A 96 18.84 5.94 14.30
N ALA A 97 18.62 4.68 13.96
CA ALA A 97 19.26 3.55 14.63
C ALA A 97 20.76 3.43 14.29
N SER A 98 21.14 3.57 13.02
CA SER A 98 22.52 3.45 12.57
C SER A 98 23.44 4.51 13.17
N LEU A 99 22.91 5.70 13.46
CA LEU A 99 23.68 6.76 14.12
C LEU A 99 24.09 6.41 15.56
N MET A 100 23.36 5.51 16.24
CA MET A 100 23.67 5.08 17.61
C MET A 100 24.78 4.03 17.67
N GLU A 101 25.08 3.36 16.56
CA GLU A 101 26.06 2.26 16.50
C GLU A 101 27.40 2.69 15.89
N ALA A 102 27.54 3.98 15.53
CA ALA A 102 28.69 4.48 14.81
C ALA A 102 29.98 4.46 15.67
N VAL A 103 30.96 3.64 15.25
CA VAL A 103 32.33 3.71 15.76
C VAL A 103 33.04 4.92 15.12
N PRO A 104 33.83 5.73 15.87
CA PRO A 104 34.49 6.90 15.31
C PRO A 104 35.34 6.61 14.07
N TYR A 105 35.36 7.56 13.14
CA TYR A 105 36.10 7.53 11.85
C TYR A 105 35.63 6.45 10.87
N ILE A 106 36.05 5.19 11.07
CA ILE A 106 35.79 4.11 10.10
C ILE A 106 34.31 3.71 10.13
N GLY A 107 33.73 3.57 11.32
CA GLY A 107 32.31 3.24 11.46
C GLY A 107 31.41 4.37 10.96
N ALA A 108 31.78 5.62 11.25
CA ALA A 108 31.03 6.79 10.78
C ALA A 108 31.00 6.88 9.24
N ALA A 109 32.13 6.66 8.57
CA ALA A 109 32.17 6.65 7.10
C ALA A 109 31.32 5.51 6.50
N ALA A 110 31.38 4.31 7.09
CA ALA A 110 30.57 3.18 6.65
C ALA A 110 29.07 3.44 6.85
N VAL A 111 28.67 4.00 7.99
CA VAL A 111 27.28 4.36 8.30
C VAL A 111 26.78 5.43 7.33
N VAL A 112 27.55 6.50 7.11
CA VAL A 112 27.12 7.55 6.16
C VAL A 112 26.96 6.97 4.76
N GLY A 113 27.90 6.14 4.30
CA GLY A 113 27.80 5.47 3.00
C GLY A 113 26.56 4.59 2.88
N SER A 114 26.26 3.78 3.90
CA SER A 114 25.05 2.94 3.90
C SER A 114 23.78 3.78 3.93
N LEU A 115 23.72 4.84 4.73
CA LEU A 115 22.56 5.71 4.81
C LEU A 115 22.30 6.47 3.50
N SER A 116 23.37 6.94 2.83
CA SER A 116 23.23 7.54 1.49
C SER A 116 22.63 6.54 0.50
N TYR A 117 23.06 5.28 0.54
CA TYR A 117 22.54 4.24 -0.35
C TYR A 117 21.09 3.87 0.00
N ASP A 118 20.76 3.74 1.28
CA ASP A 118 19.41 3.43 1.75
C ASP A 118 18.40 4.53 1.37
N ILE A 119 18.79 5.80 1.49
CA ILE A 119 17.95 6.93 1.08
C ILE A 119 17.78 6.97 -0.43
N TYR A 120 18.86 6.70 -1.19
CA TYR A 120 18.80 6.62 -2.65
C TYR A 120 17.84 5.52 -3.12
N ASP A 121 17.98 4.30 -2.60
CA ASP A 121 17.17 3.14 -2.99
C ASP A 121 15.69 3.34 -2.58
N ALA A 122 15.45 3.92 -1.40
CA ALA A 122 14.11 4.27 -0.96
C ALA A 122 13.48 5.36 -1.86
N CYS A 123 14.26 6.34 -2.30
CA CYS A 123 13.81 7.38 -3.23
C CYS A 123 13.42 6.80 -4.60
N GLU A 124 14.27 5.94 -5.19
CA GLU A 124 13.95 5.27 -6.46
C GLU A 124 12.69 4.41 -6.33
N THR A 125 12.58 3.62 -5.27
CA THR A 125 11.41 2.77 -5.03
C THR A 125 10.11 3.59 -4.98
N LEU A 126 10.13 4.76 -4.35
CA LEU A 126 8.96 5.63 -4.25
C LEU A 126 8.63 6.30 -5.58
N SER A 127 9.64 6.71 -6.35
CA SER A 127 9.48 7.25 -7.69
C SER A 127 8.89 6.22 -8.67
N ASP A 128 9.30 4.96 -8.57
CA ASP A 128 8.73 3.86 -9.34
C ASP A 128 7.26 3.61 -9.01
N ILE A 129 6.89 3.70 -7.72
CA ILE A 129 5.49 3.57 -7.28
C ILE A 129 4.65 4.73 -7.83
N GLU A 130 5.18 5.95 -7.80
CA GLU A 130 4.51 7.11 -8.40
C GLU A 130 4.29 6.90 -9.90
N THR A 131 5.33 6.51 -10.63
CA THR A 131 5.25 6.21 -12.07
C THR A 131 4.20 5.12 -12.36
N LEU A 132 4.19 4.05 -11.57
CA LEU A 132 3.18 2.98 -11.67
C LEU A 132 1.75 3.50 -11.45
N GLN A 133 1.55 4.42 -10.51
CA GLN A 133 0.24 5.02 -10.28
C GLN A 133 -0.19 5.91 -11.45
N THR A 134 0.72 6.72 -11.98
CA THR A 134 0.48 7.57 -13.15
C THR A 134 0.11 6.74 -14.37
N ASP A 135 0.83 5.65 -14.65
CA ASP A 135 0.53 4.73 -15.76
C ASP A 135 -0.84 4.04 -15.61
N LEU A 136 -1.26 3.77 -14.36
CA LEU A 136 -2.59 3.27 -14.05
C LEU A 136 -3.65 4.38 -14.06
N GLY A 137 -3.30 5.64 -14.33
CA GLY A 137 -4.18 6.81 -14.29
C GLY A 137 -4.82 6.97 -12.91
N ILE A 138 -3.99 6.91 -11.87
CA ILE A 138 -4.31 7.13 -10.46
C ILE A 138 -3.54 8.39 -10.03
N GLU A 139 -4.23 9.33 -9.38
CA GLU A 139 -3.57 10.49 -8.77
C GLU A 139 -2.55 10.06 -7.71
N SER A 140 -1.30 10.51 -7.87
CA SER A 140 -0.15 10.11 -7.08
C SER A 140 0.20 11.08 -5.94
N GLU A 141 -0.53 12.18 -5.73
CA GLU A 141 -0.20 13.25 -4.77
C GLU A 141 0.25 12.76 -3.37
N ASP A 142 -0.45 11.75 -2.83
CA ASP A 142 -0.11 11.16 -1.53
C ASP A 142 1.28 10.48 -1.54
N VAL A 143 1.65 9.82 -2.64
CA VAL A 143 2.93 9.13 -2.82
C VAL A 143 4.02 10.12 -3.19
N THR A 144 3.72 11.12 -4.04
CA THR A 144 4.65 12.19 -4.39
C THR A 144 5.15 12.92 -3.13
N ALA A 145 4.24 13.22 -2.19
CA ALA A 145 4.61 13.87 -0.92
C ALA A 145 5.53 13.00 -0.04
N GLU A 146 5.32 11.69 0.00
CA GLU A 146 6.21 10.77 0.73
C GLU A 146 7.56 10.61 0.00
N THR A 147 7.56 10.63 -1.34
CA THR A 147 8.75 10.60 -2.19
C THR A 147 9.63 11.81 -1.92
N GLU A 148 9.07 13.03 -2.02
CA GLU A 148 9.79 14.28 -1.75
C GLU A 148 10.39 14.29 -0.34
N LYS A 149 9.64 13.80 0.65
CA LYS A 149 10.12 13.70 2.02
C LYS A 149 11.33 12.76 2.16
N VAL A 150 11.34 11.64 1.46
CA VAL A 150 12.45 10.66 1.53
C VAL A 150 13.65 11.14 0.73
N CYS A 151 13.44 11.58 -0.51
CA CYS A 151 14.49 12.09 -1.38
C CYS A 151 15.13 13.39 -0.85
N GLY A 152 14.40 14.14 -0.01
CA GLY A 152 14.88 15.34 0.66
C GLY A 152 15.60 15.09 2.00
N TYR A 153 15.85 13.84 2.41
CA TYR A 153 16.62 13.58 3.62
C TYR A 153 18.07 14.02 3.46
N GLU A 154 18.54 14.83 4.41
CA GLU A 154 19.92 15.25 4.47
C GLU A 154 20.73 14.24 5.29
N VAL A 155 21.63 13.52 4.63
CA VAL A 155 22.52 12.56 5.29
C VAL A 155 23.67 13.33 5.94
N PRO A 156 23.92 13.15 7.25
CA PRO A 156 25.00 13.86 7.93
C PRO A 156 26.37 13.48 7.36
N SER A 157 27.32 14.41 7.42
CA SER A 157 28.69 14.15 6.97
C SER A 157 29.40 13.15 7.89
N ALA A 158 30.36 12.40 7.33
CA ALA A 158 31.16 11.46 8.10
C ALA A 158 31.91 12.16 9.25
N ASP A 159 32.40 13.38 9.04
CA ASP A 159 33.11 14.15 10.06
C ASP A 159 32.19 14.58 11.20
N GLU A 160 30.97 15.03 10.89
CA GLU A 160 29.98 15.40 11.91
C GLU A 160 29.58 14.19 12.76
N LEU A 161 29.33 13.05 12.10
CA LEU A 161 29.02 11.81 12.79
C LEU A 161 30.20 11.31 13.62
N SER A 162 31.42 11.42 13.08
CA SER A 162 32.66 11.05 13.79
C SER A 162 32.86 11.87 15.06
N ALA A 163 32.60 13.18 15.01
CA ALA A 163 32.75 14.07 16.17
C ALA A 163 31.74 13.72 17.28
N LYS A 164 30.47 13.48 16.92
CA LYS A 164 29.42 13.05 17.86
C LYS A 164 29.74 11.68 18.47
N ALA A 165 30.12 10.71 17.63
CA ALA A 165 30.51 9.38 18.07
C ALA A 165 31.71 9.41 19.02
N LYS A 166 32.73 10.22 18.70
CA LYS A 166 33.91 10.40 19.54
C LYS A 166 33.56 10.98 20.91
N ALA A 167 32.77 12.05 20.97
CA ALA A 167 32.37 12.66 22.24
C ALA A 167 31.61 11.66 23.13
N SER A 168 30.70 10.87 22.55
CA SER A 168 29.98 9.84 23.30
C SER A 168 30.89 8.71 23.77
N PHE A 169 31.87 8.32 22.95
CA PHE A 169 32.86 7.30 23.31
C PHE A 169 33.79 7.77 24.43
N ASP A 170 34.31 9.00 24.34
CA ASP A 170 35.17 9.61 25.36
C ASP A 170 34.42 9.72 26.71
N ASP A 171 33.13 10.09 26.70
CA ASP A 171 32.29 10.09 27.90
C ASP A 171 32.09 8.69 28.50
N ALA A 172 31.80 7.70 27.65
CA ALA A 172 31.67 6.31 28.08
C ALA A 172 32.96 5.79 28.69
N GLN A 173 34.11 6.04 28.05
CA GLN A 173 35.42 5.64 28.55
C GLN A 173 35.75 6.32 29.89
N ARG A 174 35.43 7.60 30.05
CA ARG A 174 35.59 8.33 31.32
C ARG A 174 34.77 7.69 32.44
N LYS A 175 33.48 7.43 32.21
CA LYS A 175 32.60 6.79 33.20
C LYS A 175 33.08 5.39 33.57
N SER A 176 33.58 4.62 32.59
CA SER A 176 34.16 3.31 32.84
C SER A 176 35.44 3.40 33.69
N ALA A 177 36.28 4.40 33.45
CA ALA A 177 37.49 4.63 34.25
C ALA A 177 37.14 5.05 35.69
N GLU A 178 36.21 5.99 35.87
CA GLU A 178 35.72 6.44 37.18
C GLU A 178 35.10 5.29 37.98
N PHE A 179 34.30 4.45 37.33
CA PHE A 179 33.74 3.25 37.96
C PHE A 179 34.84 2.26 38.37
N GLY A 180 35.83 2.03 37.49
CA GLY A 180 36.96 1.15 37.77
C GLY A 180 37.80 1.62 38.94
N SER A 181 38.11 2.91 39.03
CA SER A 181 38.86 3.48 40.16
C SER A 181 38.06 3.41 41.46
N SER A 182 36.77 3.78 41.43
CA SER A 182 35.91 3.69 42.62
C SER A 182 35.77 2.25 43.13
N PHE A 183 35.63 1.29 42.22
CA PHE A 183 35.60 -0.13 42.58
C PHE A 183 36.93 -0.60 43.17
N TYR A 184 38.07 -0.21 42.58
CA TYR A 184 39.39 -0.52 43.10
C TYR A 184 39.60 0.05 44.50
N ASP A 185 39.26 1.32 44.72
CA ASP A 185 39.40 1.99 46.01
C ASP A 185 38.56 1.29 47.09
N THR A 186 37.33 0.91 46.75
CA THR A 186 36.44 0.14 47.65
C THR A 186 37.04 -1.21 48.03
N LEU A 187 37.63 -1.93 47.05
CA LEU A 187 38.28 -3.21 47.32
C LEU A 187 39.52 -3.03 48.22
N LYS A 188 40.30 -1.97 47.97
CA LYS A 188 41.48 -1.67 48.76
C LYS A 188 41.13 -1.32 50.21
N GLU A 189 40.14 -0.47 50.41
CA GLU A 189 39.64 -0.13 51.75
C GLU A 189 39.21 -1.38 52.52
N LYS A 190 38.44 -2.28 51.88
CA LYS A 190 38.03 -3.54 52.49
C LYS A 190 39.20 -4.47 52.82
N SER A 191 40.19 -4.54 51.94
CA SER A 191 41.40 -5.33 52.13
C SER A 191 42.24 -4.81 53.31
N ASP A 192 42.40 -3.49 53.40
CA ASP A 192 43.14 -2.84 54.48
C ASP A 192 42.41 -3.01 55.82
N GLN A 193 41.08 -2.89 55.84
CA GLN A 193 40.26 -3.16 57.02
C GLN A 193 40.37 -4.61 57.50
N TYR A 194 40.31 -5.59 56.58
CA TYR A 194 40.49 -7.00 56.92
C TYR A 194 41.88 -7.29 57.49
N SER A 195 42.91 -6.66 56.93
CA SER A 195 44.29 -6.79 57.42
C SER A 195 44.45 -6.20 58.83
N ALA A 196 43.80 -5.06 59.12
CA ALA A 196 43.81 -4.45 60.44
C ALA A 196 43.08 -5.32 61.49
N ASP A 197 41.89 -5.82 61.16
CA ASP A 197 41.09 -6.69 62.05
C ASP A 197 41.82 -8.01 62.39
N MET A 198 42.51 -8.60 61.41
CA MET A 198 43.39 -9.74 61.67
C MET A 198 44.52 -9.39 62.64
N MET A 199 45.18 -8.24 62.47
CA MET A 199 46.29 -7.83 63.35
C MET A 199 45.82 -7.54 64.79
N GLU A 200 44.62 -6.98 64.97
CA GLU A 200 44.00 -6.82 66.29
C GLU A 200 43.68 -8.17 66.93
N THR A 201 43.09 -9.08 66.16
CA THR A 201 42.79 -10.45 66.60
C THR A 201 44.07 -11.17 67.05
N TRP A 202 45.14 -11.12 66.25
CA TRP A 202 46.44 -11.71 66.59
C TRP A 202 47.04 -11.11 67.87
N ARG A 203 46.99 -9.78 68.04
CA ARG A 203 47.43 -9.14 69.29
C ARG A 203 46.68 -9.65 70.52
N GLY A 204 45.37 -9.84 70.40
CA GLY A 204 44.54 -10.42 71.45
C GLY A 204 44.97 -11.83 71.86
N TYR A 205 45.40 -12.66 70.91
CA TYR A 205 45.95 -14.00 71.18
C TYR A 205 47.34 -13.97 71.84
N THR A 206 48.20 -13.01 71.49
CA THR A 206 49.58 -12.93 72.02
C THR A 206 49.73 -12.13 73.30
N GLY A 207 48.71 -11.34 73.68
CA GLY A 207 48.73 -10.44 74.85
C GLY A 207 48.11 -11.03 76.13
N SER A 208 47.72 -12.30 76.12
CA SER A 208 47.20 -13.03 77.28
C SER A 208 48.27 -13.93 77.90
N GLU A 209 49.31 -13.31 78.48
CA GLU A 209 50.20 -13.94 79.48
C GLU A 209 50.27 -13.04 80.71
#